data_AF-A0AAW0W145-F1
#
_entry.id   AF-A0AAW0W145-F1
#
_cell.length_a   1.000
_cell.length_b   1.000
_cell.length_c   1.000
_cell.angle_alpha   90.00
_cell.angle_beta   90.00
_cell.angle_gamma   90.00
#
_symmetry.space_group_name_H-M   'P 1'
#
loop_
_entity.id
_entity.type
_entity.pdbx_description
1 polymer ?
#
loop_
_entity_poly.entity_id
_entity_poly.type
_entity_poly.pdbx_seq_one_letter_code
_entity_poly.pdbx_strand_id
1 'polypeptide(L)'
;KKNSGKKSIFFYILRLILIGIIGGSGLNNPELFETSSESYVQTPFGSPSDVLVEGKISGVPCVLLARHGRKHSIMPTNVNYRANLWALKEKGCTHVVVSTACGSLQEHIKPGDFVLLDQFIDRTTKRVQTFHDGEEGHPPGILHLPMDKPFCADTRNILEESCKELGYNVHSKGTVVTVEGPRFSSKAESLMFRLWGGDVINMTTVPEVCFFFFF
;
A
#
# COMPACT_ATOMS: atom_id res chain seq x y z
N LYS A 1 9.43 34.73 -32.30
CA LYS A 1 9.90 33.36 -31.99
C LYS A 1 10.71 33.30 -30.67
N LYS A 2 10.16 33.76 -29.53
CA LYS A 2 10.86 33.70 -28.22
C LYS A 2 9.90 33.51 -27.01
N ASN A 3 8.77 32.82 -27.20
CA ASN A 3 7.78 32.60 -26.13
C ASN A 3 7.19 31.18 -26.03
N SER A 4 7.70 30.21 -26.80
CA SER A 4 7.23 28.82 -26.75
C SER A 4 7.99 27.93 -25.75
N GLY A 5 9.19 28.33 -25.32
CA GLY A 5 10.01 27.53 -24.39
C GLY A 5 9.60 27.59 -22.91
N LYS A 6 9.01 28.71 -22.46
CA LYS A 6 8.61 28.87 -21.05
C LYS A 6 7.30 28.16 -20.68
N LYS A 7 6.39 27.95 -21.64
CA LYS A 7 5.15 27.17 -21.41
C LYS A 7 5.43 25.66 -21.29
N SER A 8 6.48 25.16 -21.95
CA SER A 8 6.87 23.74 -21.89
C SER A 8 7.51 23.35 -20.56
N ILE A 9 8.25 24.27 -19.92
CA ILE A 9 8.90 24.04 -18.62
C ILE A 9 7.91 24.18 -17.46
N PHE A 10 6.89 25.02 -17.58
CA PHE A 10 5.84 25.16 -16.56
C PHE A 10 4.93 23.92 -16.48
N PHE A 11 4.76 23.19 -17.60
CA PHE A 11 4.03 21.92 -17.64
C PHE A 11 4.78 20.76 -16.97
N TYR A 12 6.08 20.90 -16.71
CA TYR A 12 6.93 19.87 -16.14
C TYR A 12 7.04 19.92 -14.60
N ILE A 13 6.46 20.95 -13.93
CA ILE A 13 6.81 21.30 -12.53
C ILE A 13 5.63 21.29 -11.54
N LEU A 14 4.46 20.80 -11.92
CA LEU A 14 3.42 20.42 -10.94
C LEU A 14 2.83 19.08 -11.35
N ARG A 15 3.50 17.99 -11.00
CA ARG A 15 2.83 16.69 -10.94
C ARG A 15 1.78 16.84 -9.83
N LEU A 16 0.53 17.07 -10.22
CA LEU A 16 -0.57 17.20 -9.26
C LEU A 16 -0.56 15.96 -8.36
N ILE A 17 -0.62 16.19 -7.05
CA ILE A 17 -0.68 15.10 -6.08
C ILE A 17 -1.96 14.30 -6.34
N LEU A 18 -1.80 12.99 -6.52
CA LEU A 18 -2.90 12.04 -6.63
C LEU A 18 -2.62 10.89 -5.66
N ILE A 19 -3.50 10.69 -4.70
CA ILE A 19 -3.30 9.73 -3.61
C ILE A 19 -4.04 8.44 -3.92
N GLY A 20 -3.30 7.36 -4.15
CA GLY A 20 -3.85 6.01 -4.13
C GLY A 20 -4.15 5.58 -2.69
N ILE A 21 -5.32 4.99 -2.46
CA ILE A 21 -5.72 4.45 -1.16
C ILE A 21 -6.01 2.97 -1.34
N ILE A 22 -5.28 2.10 -0.64
CA ILE A 22 -5.57 0.67 -0.64
C ILE A 22 -6.25 0.30 0.69
N GLY A 23 -7.54 -0.03 0.59
CA GLY A 23 -8.38 -0.44 1.70
C GLY A 23 -8.14 -1.89 2.11
N GLY A 24 -7.83 -2.12 3.39
CA GLY A 24 -7.92 -3.43 4.03
C GLY A 24 -9.36 -3.79 4.43
N SER A 25 -9.53 -4.78 5.31
CA SER A 25 -10.84 -5.09 5.90
C SER A 25 -11.41 -3.83 6.58
N GLY A 26 -12.60 -3.38 6.13
CA GLY A 26 -13.32 -2.26 6.74
C GLY A 26 -13.06 -0.86 6.14
N LEU A 27 -12.11 -0.70 5.22
CA LEU A 27 -11.77 0.60 4.60
C LEU A 27 -12.04 0.63 3.09
N ASN A 28 -13.17 0.05 2.66
CA ASN A 28 -13.59 -0.02 1.26
C ASN A 28 -14.84 0.82 0.97
N ASN A 29 -15.16 1.80 1.82
CA ASN A 29 -16.39 2.59 1.67
C ASN A 29 -16.18 3.75 0.68
N PRO A 30 -16.87 3.79 -0.48
CA PRO A 30 -16.80 4.91 -1.43
C PRO A 30 -17.30 6.24 -0.86
N GLU A 31 -18.08 6.21 0.24
CA GLU A 31 -18.56 7.42 0.92
C GLU A 31 -17.45 8.29 1.52
N LEU A 32 -16.19 7.82 1.48
CA LEU A 32 -15.02 8.65 1.76
C LEU A 32 -14.88 9.83 0.78
N PHE A 33 -15.50 9.77 -0.40
CA PHE A 33 -15.37 10.79 -1.43
C PHE A 33 -16.60 11.70 -1.53
N GLU A 34 -16.34 13.00 -1.76
CA GLU A 34 -17.39 14.00 -2.04
C GLU A 34 -18.18 13.67 -3.33
N THR A 35 -17.47 13.12 -4.32
CA THR A 35 -17.99 12.58 -5.58
C THR A 35 -17.12 11.40 -6.00
N SER A 36 -17.73 10.32 -6.49
CA SER A 36 -16.98 9.13 -6.94
C SER A 36 -17.37 8.66 -8.34
N SER A 37 -16.40 8.20 -9.12
CA SER A 37 -16.62 7.45 -10.37
C SER A 37 -15.83 6.15 -10.36
N GLU A 38 -16.41 5.06 -10.87
CA GLU A 38 -15.72 3.78 -11.00
C GLU A 38 -15.03 3.67 -12.36
N SER A 39 -13.81 3.12 -12.38
CA SER A 39 -13.12 2.75 -13.62
C SER A 39 -12.60 1.32 -13.58
N TYR A 40 -12.88 0.59 -14.65
CA TYR A 40 -12.37 -0.75 -14.89
C TYR A 40 -11.04 -0.64 -15.62
N VAL A 41 -10.00 -1.28 -15.08
CA VAL A 41 -8.64 -1.25 -15.64
C VAL A 41 -8.13 -2.67 -15.82
N GLN A 42 -7.46 -2.92 -16.93
CA GLN A 42 -6.65 -4.11 -17.15
C GLN A 42 -5.19 -3.70 -17.13
N THR A 43 -4.33 -4.53 -16.52
CA THR A 43 -2.89 -4.29 -16.46
C THR A 43 -2.15 -5.42 -17.17
N PRO A 44 -0.88 -5.23 -17.53
CA PRO A 44 -0.04 -6.33 -18.02
C PRO A 44 0.00 -7.54 -17.06
N PHE A 45 -0.22 -7.31 -15.76
CA PHE A 45 -0.21 -8.34 -14.71
C PHE A 45 -1.60 -8.94 -14.43
N GLY A 46 -2.58 -8.67 -15.28
CA GLY A 46 -3.97 -9.10 -15.12
C GLY A 46 -4.85 -8.03 -14.46
N SER A 47 -6.02 -8.44 -13.96
CA SER A 47 -6.99 -7.54 -13.36
C SER A 47 -6.61 -7.17 -11.91
N PRO A 48 -6.82 -5.91 -11.48
CA PRO A 48 -6.80 -5.53 -10.08
C PRO A 48 -7.90 -6.25 -9.28
N SER A 49 -7.85 -6.10 -7.96
CA SER A 49 -8.74 -6.80 -7.03
C SER A 49 -10.22 -6.36 -7.12
N ASP A 50 -10.45 -5.14 -7.59
CA ASP A 50 -11.78 -4.58 -7.90
C ASP A 50 -11.58 -3.42 -8.91
N VAL A 51 -12.65 -2.71 -9.23
CA VAL A 51 -12.56 -1.41 -9.92
C VAL A 51 -11.79 -0.41 -9.08
N LEU A 52 -11.25 0.61 -9.76
CA LEU A 52 -10.73 1.79 -9.10
C LEU A 52 -11.88 2.77 -8.88
N VAL A 53 -12.00 3.31 -7.68
CA VAL A 53 -12.97 4.35 -7.34
C VAL A 53 -12.22 5.68 -7.24
N GLU A 54 -12.49 6.58 -8.18
CA GLU A 54 -11.81 7.88 -8.26
C GLU A 54 -12.69 8.95 -7.63
N GLY A 55 -12.11 9.84 -6.83
CA GLY A 55 -12.85 10.89 -6.15
C GLY A 55 -11.95 11.96 -5.54
N LYS A 56 -12.51 12.73 -4.60
CA LYS A 56 -11.78 13.77 -3.86
C LYS A 56 -12.09 13.70 -2.37
N ILE A 57 -11.07 13.98 -1.56
CA ILE A 57 -11.18 14.20 -0.11
C ILE A 57 -10.68 15.62 0.17
N SER A 58 -11.55 16.51 0.65
CA SER A 58 -11.20 17.92 0.91
C SER A 58 -10.55 18.59 -0.31
N GLY A 59 -11.08 18.32 -1.50
CA GLY A 59 -10.55 18.82 -2.78
C GLY A 59 -9.30 18.10 -3.33
N VAL A 60 -8.65 17.21 -2.58
CA VAL A 60 -7.46 16.46 -3.03
C VAL A 60 -7.87 15.22 -3.82
N PRO A 61 -7.39 15.06 -5.08
CA PRO A 61 -7.68 13.87 -5.89
C PRO A 61 -7.19 12.57 -5.24
N CYS A 62 -8.05 11.56 -5.22
CA CYS A 62 -7.78 10.25 -4.64
C CYS A 62 -8.30 9.10 -5.53
N VAL A 63 -7.65 7.94 -5.43
CA VAL A 63 -8.08 6.69 -6.08
C VAL A 63 -8.13 5.57 -5.05
N LEU A 64 -9.32 5.06 -4.72
CA LEU A 64 -9.52 3.96 -3.80
C LEU A 64 -9.54 2.62 -4.55
N LEU A 65 -8.86 1.63 -3.98
CA LEU A 65 -8.89 0.23 -4.41
C LEU A 65 -9.07 -0.69 -3.19
N ALA A 66 -10.07 -1.56 -3.25
CA ALA A 66 -10.30 -2.58 -2.23
C ALA A 66 -9.36 -3.77 -2.41
N ARG A 67 -8.41 -3.99 -1.48
CA ARG A 67 -7.39 -5.05 -1.60
C ARG A 67 -7.98 -6.44 -1.81
N HIS A 68 -9.07 -6.74 -1.10
CA HIS A 68 -9.71 -8.06 -1.10
C HIS A 68 -10.95 -8.12 -2.00
N GLY A 69 -11.13 -7.10 -2.86
CA GLY A 69 -12.41 -6.82 -3.50
C GLY A 69 -13.45 -6.26 -2.51
N ARG A 70 -14.45 -5.53 -3.01
CA ARG A 70 -15.48 -4.90 -2.17
C ARG A 70 -16.33 -5.91 -1.39
N LYS A 71 -16.40 -7.15 -1.87
CA LYS A 71 -17.09 -8.29 -1.22
C LYS A 71 -16.18 -9.06 -0.26
N HIS A 72 -14.93 -8.65 -0.07
CA HIS A 72 -13.94 -9.33 0.76
C HIS A 72 -13.76 -10.81 0.38
N SER A 73 -13.76 -11.12 -0.91
CA SER A 73 -13.77 -12.49 -1.44
C SER A 73 -12.40 -13.02 -1.85
N ILE A 74 -11.36 -12.18 -1.82
CA ILE A 74 -10.00 -12.54 -2.25
C ILE A 74 -9.11 -12.71 -1.02
N MET A 75 -8.62 -13.92 -0.77
CA MET A 75 -7.68 -14.18 0.34
C MET A 75 -6.32 -13.50 0.13
N PRO A 76 -5.56 -13.17 1.19
CA PRO A 76 -4.29 -12.44 1.08
C PRO A 76 -3.28 -13.02 0.09
N THR A 77 -3.14 -14.35 0.02
CA THR A 77 -2.28 -15.05 -0.95
C THR A 77 -2.66 -14.78 -2.40
N ASN A 78 -3.96 -14.65 -2.69
CA ASN A 78 -4.50 -14.57 -4.05
C ASN A 78 -4.73 -13.12 -4.51
N VAL A 79 -4.39 -12.13 -3.67
CA VAL A 79 -4.44 -10.72 -4.07
C VAL A 79 -3.43 -10.50 -5.19
N ASN A 80 -3.87 -9.90 -6.29
CA ASN A 80 -2.98 -9.54 -7.39
C ASN A 80 -2.29 -8.20 -7.09
N TYR A 81 -1.30 -8.22 -6.20
CA TYR A 81 -0.56 -7.02 -5.76
C TYR A 81 0.05 -6.27 -6.95
N ARG A 82 0.56 -6.99 -7.96
CA ARG A 82 1.14 -6.36 -9.15
C ARG A 82 0.11 -5.56 -9.92
N ALA A 83 -1.04 -6.16 -10.24
CA ALA A 83 -2.10 -5.45 -10.95
C ALA A 83 -2.66 -4.28 -10.14
N ASN A 84 -2.83 -4.45 -8.83
CA ASN A 84 -3.28 -3.37 -7.95
C ASN A 84 -2.36 -2.14 -8.03
N LEU A 85 -1.05 -2.35 -7.86
CA LEU A 85 -0.09 -1.25 -7.82
C LEU A 85 0.22 -0.70 -9.20
N TRP A 86 0.22 -1.55 -10.23
CA TRP A 86 0.36 -1.08 -11.60
C TRP A 86 -0.82 -0.19 -12.01
N ALA A 87 -2.04 -0.57 -11.66
CA ALA A 87 -3.23 0.22 -12.00
C ALA A 87 -3.22 1.61 -11.32
N LEU A 88 -2.82 1.68 -10.05
CA LEU A 88 -2.66 2.97 -9.35
C LEU A 88 -1.55 3.83 -9.97
N LYS A 89 -0.44 3.20 -10.37
CA LYS A 89 0.67 3.87 -11.06
C LYS A 89 0.25 4.41 -12.43
N GLU A 90 -0.47 3.62 -13.23
CA GLU A 90 -1.00 4.05 -14.53
C GLU A 90 -2.03 5.18 -14.43
N LYS A 91 -2.83 5.18 -13.36
CA LYS A 91 -3.71 6.32 -13.04
C LYS A 91 -2.95 7.59 -12.67
N GLY A 92 -1.63 7.50 -12.45
CA GLY A 92 -0.78 8.64 -12.13
C GLY A 92 -0.74 8.97 -10.64
N CYS A 93 -1.11 8.02 -9.76
CA CYS A 93 -0.95 8.23 -8.32
C CYS A 93 0.52 8.50 -8.02
N THR A 94 0.78 9.49 -7.17
CA THR A 94 2.12 9.87 -6.71
C THR A 94 2.42 9.35 -5.31
N HIS A 95 1.38 8.99 -4.57
CA HIS A 95 1.48 8.42 -3.23
C HIS A 95 0.51 7.26 -3.11
N VAL A 96 0.84 6.29 -2.27
CA VAL A 96 -0.10 5.23 -1.89
C VAL A 96 -0.15 5.17 -0.37
N VAL A 97 -1.34 5.40 0.19
CA VAL A 97 -1.63 5.23 1.61
C VAL A 97 -2.44 3.96 1.79
N VAL A 98 -2.04 3.17 2.78
CA VAL A 98 -2.51 1.80 2.89
C VAL A 98 -2.96 1.51 4.30
N SER A 99 -4.10 0.82 4.41
CA SER A 99 -4.55 0.23 5.66
C SER A 99 -4.37 -1.28 5.68
N THR A 100 -4.01 -1.80 6.84
CA THR A 100 -3.90 -3.24 7.09
C THR A 100 -4.28 -3.54 8.54
N ALA A 101 -5.20 -4.48 8.74
CA ALA A 101 -5.48 -5.00 10.06
C ALA A 101 -4.34 -5.96 10.45
N CYS A 102 -3.90 -5.87 11.71
CA CYS A 102 -2.79 -6.66 12.22
C CYS A 102 -3.04 -7.13 13.65
N GLY A 103 -2.36 -8.20 14.04
CA GLY A 103 -2.25 -8.62 15.44
C GLY A 103 -1.02 -7.98 16.09
N SER A 104 -1.15 -7.56 17.34
CA SER A 104 0.01 -7.13 18.12
C SER A 104 0.87 -8.32 18.52
N LEU A 105 2.20 -8.15 18.43
CA LEU A 105 3.19 -9.05 19.00
C LEU A 105 3.82 -8.46 20.27
N GLN A 106 3.43 -7.26 20.72
CA GLN A 106 4.06 -6.56 21.85
C GLN A 106 3.03 -6.01 22.84
N GLU A 107 3.28 -6.15 24.14
CA GLU A 107 2.30 -5.77 25.19
C GLU A 107 1.94 -4.28 25.19
N HIS A 108 2.85 -3.42 24.72
CA HIS A 108 2.64 -1.98 24.68
C HIS A 108 1.82 -1.52 23.47
N ILE A 109 1.61 -2.37 22.46
CA ILE A 109 0.76 -2.09 21.29
C ILE A 109 -0.59 -2.75 21.53
N LYS A 110 -1.59 -1.94 21.86
CA LYS A 110 -2.92 -2.43 22.28
C LYS A 110 -3.88 -2.50 21.09
N PRO A 111 -4.93 -3.35 21.14
CA PRO A 111 -6.00 -3.31 20.15
C PRO A 111 -6.60 -1.90 20.04
N GLY A 112 -6.68 -1.37 18.82
CA GLY A 112 -7.15 -0.01 18.54
C GLY A 112 -6.04 1.03 18.38
N ASP A 113 -4.80 0.72 18.79
CA ASP A 113 -3.65 1.57 18.49
C ASP A 113 -3.29 1.50 16.99
N PHE A 114 -2.77 2.60 16.45
CA PHE A 114 -2.15 2.62 15.12
C PHE A 114 -0.64 2.41 15.21
N VAL A 115 -0.07 1.76 14.20
CA VAL A 115 1.39 1.60 14.06
C VAL A 115 1.80 2.08 12.68
N LEU A 116 2.68 3.09 12.63
CA LEU A 116 3.27 3.58 11.39
C LEU A 116 4.51 2.77 11.06
N LEU A 117 4.30 1.69 10.29
CA LEU A 117 5.34 0.75 9.90
C LEU A 117 6.54 1.47 9.26
N ASP A 118 7.75 1.14 9.71
CA ASP A 118 9.02 1.55 9.11
C ASP A 118 9.85 0.37 8.60
N GLN A 119 9.53 -0.85 9.03
CA GLN A 119 10.24 -2.06 8.67
C GLN A 119 9.29 -3.25 8.47
N PHE A 120 9.78 -4.30 7.83
CA PHE A 120 9.06 -5.56 7.68
C PHE A 120 9.98 -6.78 7.72
N ILE A 121 9.40 -7.91 8.11
CA ILE A 121 9.98 -9.25 7.97
C ILE A 121 9.06 -10.06 7.06
N ASP A 122 9.60 -10.56 5.95
CA ASP A 122 8.84 -11.35 5.00
C ASP A 122 8.81 -12.84 5.36
N ARG A 123 7.61 -13.35 5.55
CA ARG A 123 7.29 -14.78 5.73
C ARG A 123 6.20 -15.24 4.76
N THR A 124 6.02 -14.51 3.66
CA THR A 124 5.28 -14.97 2.49
C THR A 124 6.11 -15.99 1.71
N THR A 125 5.45 -16.86 0.95
CA THR A 125 6.08 -17.98 0.23
C THR A 125 5.52 -18.23 -1.16
N LYS A 126 4.36 -17.65 -1.51
CA LYS A 126 3.65 -17.98 -2.76
C LYS A 126 3.50 -16.82 -3.75
N ARG A 127 3.93 -15.62 -3.38
CA ARG A 127 3.54 -14.38 -4.03
C ARG A 127 4.65 -13.82 -4.90
N VAL A 128 4.30 -13.31 -6.08
CA VAL A 128 5.27 -12.61 -6.96
C VAL A 128 5.58 -11.23 -6.39
N GLN A 129 6.87 -10.92 -6.22
CA GLN A 129 7.33 -9.71 -5.52
C GLN A 129 8.00 -8.66 -6.43
N THR A 130 7.95 -8.84 -7.75
CA THR A 130 8.60 -7.94 -8.72
C THR A 130 7.72 -7.74 -9.95
N PHE A 131 7.87 -6.58 -10.60
CA PHE A 131 7.35 -6.36 -11.95
C PHE A 131 8.29 -6.93 -13.02
N HIS A 132 9.57 -7.09 -12.69
CA HIS A 132 10.62 -7.55 -13.59
C HIS A 132 10.81 -9.06 -13.41
N ASP A 133 9.84 -9.84 -13.87
CA ASP A 133 9.82 -11.31 -13.74
C ASP A 133 10.37 -12.04 -14.97
N GLY A 134 10.66 -11.31 -16.06
CA GLY A 134 11.21 -11.87 -17.30
C GLY A 134 10.17 -12.39 -18.29
N GLU A 135 8.88 -12.24 -17.99
CA GLU A 135 7.79 -12.64 -18.90
C GLU A 135 7.59 -11.63 -20.03
N GLU A 136 7.07 -12.11 -21.16
CA GLU A 136 6.77 -11.26 -22.32
C GLU A 136 5.67 -10.23 -21.98
N GLY A 137 5.90 -8.97 -22.35
CA GLY A 137 4.97 -7.87 -22.06
C GLY A 137 5.13 -7.26 -20.66
N HIS A 138 5.99 -7.82 -19.80
CA HIS A 138 6.35 -7.22 -18.52
C HIS A 138 7.62 -6.35 -18.64
N PRO A 139 7.87 -5.43 -17.68
CA PRO A 139 9.10 -4.63 -17.64
C PRO A 139 10.38 -5.50 -17.77
N PRO A 140 11.26 -5.20 -18.74
CA PRO A 140 12.44 -6.02 -18.99
C PRO A 140 13.53 -5.80 -17.93
N GLY A 141 14.50 -6.72 -17.90
CA GLY A 141 15.70 -6.61 -17.07
C GLY A 141 15.57 -7.23 -15.68
N ILE A 142 16.62 -7.14 -14.88
CA ILE A 142 16.67 -7.59 -13.49
C ILE A 142 16.74 -6.33 -12.61
N LEU A 143 15.82 -6.22 -11.65
CA LEU A 143 15.77 -5.09 -10.73
C LEU A 143 16.02 -5.56 -9.29
N HIS A 144 17.12 -5.09 -8.70
CA HIS A 144 17.43 -5.28 -7.29
C HIS A 144 17.13 -3.98 -6.53
N LEU A 145 15.98 -3.92 -5.86
CA LEU A 145 15.55 -2.74 -5.12
C LEU A 145 16.17 -2.72 -3.71
N PRO A 146 16.73 -1.58 -3.26
CA PRO A 146 17.07 -1.39 -1.85
C PRO A 146 15.79 -1.33 -1.01
N MET A 147 15.79 -2.03 0.12
CA MET A 147 14.67 -2.11 1.07
C MET A 147 15.07 -1.75 2.51
N ASP A 148 16.18 -1.03 2.69
CA ASP A 148 16.62 -0.55 4.01
C ASP A 148 15.64 0.47 4.59
N LYS A 149 15.02 1.30 3.73
CA LYS A 149 13.95 2.24 4.06
C LYS A 149 12.75 1.99 3.16
N PRO A 150 11.94 0.96 3.45
CA PRO A 150 10.92 0.48 2.53
C PRO A 150 9.66 1.37 2.49
N PHE A 151 9.56 2.37 3.37
CA PHE A 151 8.43 3.29 3.45
C PHE A 151 8.90 4.75 3.35
N CYS A 152 8.09 5.60 2.72
CA CYS A 152 8.36 7.03 2.59
C CYS A 152 8.31 7.74 3.96
N ALA A 153 9.43 8.32 4.40
CA ALA A 153 9.52 9.01 5.69
C ALA A 153 8.57 10.22 5.77
N ASP A 154 8.46 11.01 4.70
CA ASP A 154 7.63 12.22 4.69
C ASP A 154 6.15 11.88 4.82
N THR A 155 5.68 10.88 4.07
CA THR A 155 4.28 10.40 4.18
C THR A 155 3.99 9.84 5.57
N ARG A 156 4.94 9.12 6.17
CA ARG A 156 4.79 8.60 7.55
C ARG A 156 4.68 9.72 8.56
N ASN A 157 5.50 10.77 8.45
CA ASN A 157 5.43 11.93 9.36
C ASN A 157 4.08 12.64 9.27
N ILE A 158 3.56 12.84 8.06
CA ILE A 158 2.23 13.44 7.85
C ILE A 158 1.12 12.59 8.50
N LEU A 159 1.20 11.26 8.37
CA LEU A 159 0.24 10.35 9.02
C LEU A 159 0.36 10.40 10.55
N GLU A 160 1.58 10.55 11.09
CA GLU A 160 1.81 10.66 12.53
C GLU A 160 1.19 11.94 13.09
N GLU A 161 1.42 13.07 12.43
CA GLU A 161 0.83 14.36 12.78
C GLU A 161 -0.70 14.30 12.72
N SER A 162 -1.25 13.73 11.64
CA SER A 162 -2.71 13.54 11.48
C SER A 162 -3.30 12.69 12.61
N CYS A 163 -2.62 11.61 13.04
CA CYS A 163 -3.09 10.79 14.15
C CYS A 163 -3.09 11.57 15.48
N LYS A 164 -2.04 12.37 15.73
CA LYS A 164 -1.92 13.20 16.94
C LYS A 164 -3.00 14.27 17.00
N GLU A 165 -3.27 14.96 15.89
CA GLU A 165 -4.32 15.98 15.79
C GLU A 165 -5.71 15.41 16.05
N LEU A 166 -5.97 14.18 15.57
CA LEU A 166 -7.24 13.47 15.78
C LEU A 166 -7.33 12.76 17.14
N GLY A 167 -6.29 12.81 17.98
CA GLY A 167 -6.27 12.20 19.31
C GLY A 167 -6.17 10.68 19.30
N TYR A 168 -5.68 10.07 18.22
CA TYR A 168 -5.44 8.63 18.16
C TYR A 168 -4.09 8.24 18.78
N ASN A 169 -4.07 7.10 19.49
CA ASN A 169 -2.82 6.49 19.93
C ASN A 169 -2.07 5.94 18.71
N VAL A 170 -0.84 6.42 18.52
CA VAL A 170 0.01 6.03 17.38
C VAL A 170 1.41 5.68 17.83
N HIS A 171 1.91 4.55 17.37
CA HIS A 171 3.31 4.15 17.49
C HIS A 171 4.04 4.61 16.22
N SER A 172 5.03 5.48 16.36
CA SER A 172 5.73 6.14 15.23
C SER A 172 6.70 5.24 14.47
N LYS A 173 6.85 3.98 14.89
CA LYS A 173 7.66 2.95 14.23
C LYS A 173 7.12 1.56 14.59
N GLY A 174 7.44 0.58 13.76
CA GLY A 174 7.10 -0.81 14.00
C GLY A 174 7.49 -1.72 12.85
N THR A 175 8.03 -2.88 13.19
CA THR A 175 8.37 -3.96 12.27
C THR A 175 7.18 -4.90 12.11
N VAL A 176 6.62 -4.99 10.91
CA VAL A 176 5.55 -5.96 10.61
C VAL A 176 6.13 -7.29 10.15
N VAL A 177 5.67 -8.39 10.73
CA VAL A 177 5.87 -9.73 10.15
C VAL A 177 4.72 -10.02 9.20
N THR A 178 5.00 -10.18 7.91
CA THR A 178 3.97 -10.56 6.94
C THR A 178 4.02 -12.07 6.73
N VAL A 179 2.99 -12.80 7.19
CA VAL A 179 2.87 -14.25 6.96
C VAL A 179 1.98 -14.55 5.76
N GLU A 180 2.15 -15.74 5.17
CA GLU A 180 1.38 -16.13 3.97
C GLU A 180 -0.14 -16.23 4.22
N GLY A 181 -0.56 -16.80 5.35
CA GLY A 181 -1.97 -17.10 5.62
C GLY A 181 -2.50 -18.33 4.85
N PRO A 182 -3.83 -18.56 4.81
CA PRO A 182 -4.88 -17.78 5.47
C PRO A 182 -5.05 -18.12 6.95
N ARG A 183 -4.38 -19.17 7.46
CA ARG A 183 -4.39 -19.48 8.88
C ARG A 183 -3.67 -18.39 9.67
N PHE A 184 -4.10 -18.18 10.90
CA PHE A 184 -3.30 -17.45 11.88
C PHE A 184 -2.07 -18.27 12.30
N SER A 185 -1.13 -17.59 12.94
CA SER A 185 0.07 -18.21 13.50
C SER A 185 -0.28 -19.10 14.69
N SER A 186 0.44 -20.20 14.81
CA SER A 186 0.51 -20.97 16.04
C SER A 186 1.22 -20.16 17.14
N LYS A 187 1.02 -20.55 18.41
CA LYS A 187 1.71 -19.90 19.54
C LYS A 187 3.23 -19.93 19.39
N ALA A 188 3.79 -21.02 18.90
CA ALA A 188 5.24 -21.15 18.69
C ALA A 188 5.76 -20.16 17.64
N GLU A 189 5.04 -20.00 16.52
CA GLU A 189 5.36 -19.01 15.50
C GLU A 189 5.28 -17.58 16.07
N SER A 190 4.22 -17.25 16.81
CA SER A 190 4.07 -15.93 17.43
C SER A 190 5.22 -15.61 18.40
N LEU A 191 5.64 -16.57 19.23
CA LEU A 191 6.79 -16.39 20.13
C LEU A 191 8.11 -16.21 19.36
N MET A 192 8.30 -16.96 18.28
CA MET A 192 9.46 -16.82 17.40
C MET A 192 9.51 -15.43 16.75
N PHE A 193 8.39 -14.94 16.21
CA PHE A 193 8.31 -13.63 15.58
C PHE A 193 8.57 -12.49 16.55
N ARG A 194 8.18 -12.63 17.82
CA ARG A 194 8.57 -11.71 18.89
C ARG A 194 10.08 -11.70 19.11
N LEU A 195 10.72 -12.87 19.15
CA LEU A 195 12.17 -12.98 19.32
C LEU A 195 12.96 -12.37 18.15
N TRP A 196 12.39 -12.39 16.94
CA TRP A 196 12.97 -11.72 15.77
C TRP A 196 12.81 -10.19 15.78
N GLY A 197 12.11 -9.63 16.77
CA GLY A 197 11.85 -8.19 16.85
C GLY A 197 10.61 -7.73 16.08
N GLY A 198 9.68 -8.64 15.74
CA GLY A 198 8.40 -8.25 15.17
C GLY A 198 7.53 -7.52 16.20
N ASP A 199 6.95 -6.39 15.78
CA ASP A 199 6.05 -5.56 16.60
C ASP A 199 4.58 -5.91 16.35
N VAL A 200 4.24 -6.13 15.08
CA VAL A 200 2.91 -6.52 14.64
C VAL A 200 3.00 -7.61 13.59
N ILE A 201 1.90 -8.32 13.36
CA ILE A 201 1.80 -9.40 12.37
C ILE A 201 0.59 -9.19 11.46
N ASN A 202 0.77 -9.32 10.15
CA ASN A 202 -0.32 -9.27 9.18
C ASN A 202 -0.11 -10.27 8.04
N MET A 203 -0.92 -10.14 7.00
CA MET A 203 -0.85 -10.99 5.81
C MET A 203 -0.73 -10.22 4.50
N THR A 204 -0.58 -8.89 4.51
CA THR A 204 -0.77 -8.07 3.29
C THR A 204 0.31 -7.03 3.02
N THR A 205 1.22 -6.72 3.95
CA THR A 205 2.25 -5.69 3.69
C THR A 205 3.22 -6.13 2.60
N VAL A 206 3.65 -7.38 2.62
CA VAL A 206 4.49 -7.97 1.56
C VAL A 206 3.62 -8.80 0.61
N PRO A 207 3.76 -8.65 -0.72
CA PRO A 207 4.74 -7.83 -1.46
C PRO A 207 4.30 -6.40 -1.78
N GLU A 208 3.19 -5.91 -1.21
CA GLU A 208 2.66 -4.58 -1.55
C GLU A 208 3.70 -3.46 -1.41
N VAL A 209 4.44 -3.46 -0.28
CA VAL A 209 5.52 -2.52 0.01
C VAL A 209 6.66 -2.57 -1.02
N CYS A 210 6.92 -3.75 -1.61
CA CYS A 210 7.99 -3.91 -2.58
C CYS A 210 7.75 -3.11 -3.87
N PHE A 211 6.50 -2.74 -4.13
CA PHE A 211 6.09 -1.97 -5.29
C PHE A 211 5.94 -0.46 -5.00
N PHE A 212 6.03 -0.02 -3.74
CA PHE A 212 5.89 1.40 -3.40
C PHE A 212 7.04 2.26 -3.92
N PHE A 213 8.21 1.68 -4.17
CA PHE A 213 9.36 2.37 -4.78
C PHE A 213 9.04 2.98 -6.17
N PHE A 214 7.95 2.53 -6.82
CA PHE A 214 7.54 3.04 -8.12
C PHE A 214 6.59 4.27 -8.07
N PHE A 215 6.32 4.79 -6.88
CA PHE A 215 5.49 5.97 -6.61
C PHE A 215 6.37 7.11 -6.08
#